data_AF-A0A7Z9WN18-F1
#
_entry.id   AF-A0A7Z9WN18-F1
#
_cell.length_a   1.000
_cell.length_b   1.000
_cell.length_c   1.000
_cell.angle_alpha   90.00
_cell.angle_beta   90.00
_cell.angle_gamma   90.00
#
_symmetry.space_group_name_H-M   'P 1'
#
loop_
_entity.id
_entity.type
_entity.pdbx_description
1 polymer ?
#
loop_
_entity_poly.entity_id
_entity_poly.type
_entity_poly.pdbx_seq_one_letter_code
_entity_poly.pdbx_strand_id
1 'polypeptide(L)' 'MKVVILAAEEQEAGRPKALIRLCGIPLARRLLHTLRAADLRDVIVVTGPDGRAVREALGDGADLGMRL' A
#
# COMPACT_ATOMS: atom_id res chain seq x y z
N MET A 1 16.45 6.17 -3.20
CA MET A 1 15.43 6.82 -4.06
C MET A 1 14.07 6.65 -3.38
N LYS A 2 13.25 7.70 -3.33
CA LYS A 2 11.90 7.65 -2.75
C LYS A 2 10.88 7.30 -3.83
N VAL A 3 9.90 6.46 -3.49
CA VAL A 3 8.77 6.12 -4.37
C VAL A 3 7.49 6.63 -3.73
N VAL A 4 6.58 7.16 -4.54
CA VAL A 4 5.25 7.57 -4.09
C VAL A 4 4.21 6.63 -4.69
N ILE A 5 3.35 6.07 -3.85
CA ILE A 5 2.18 5.30 -4.26
C ILE A 5 0.94 6.14 -3.98
N LEU A 6 0.10 6.33 -5.00
CA LEU A 6 -1.22 6.93 -4.85
C LEU A 6 -2.24 5.82 -4.58
N ALA A 7 -2.75 5.78 -3.36
CA ALA A 7 -3.71 4.80 -2.84
C ALA A 7 -4.98 5.51 -2.32
N ALA A 8 -5.41 6.57 -3.02
CA ALA A 8 -6.44 7.48 -2.54
C ALA A 8 -7.87 7.17 -3.01
N GLU A 9 -8.02 6.30 -4.01
CA GLU A 9 -9.34 5.97 -4.54
C GLU A 9 -10.07 4.94 -3.69
N GLU A 10 -11.37 5.18 -3.52
CA GLU A 10 -12.31 4.29 -2.85
C GLU A 10 -13.23 3.60 -3.88
N GLN A 11 -13.84 2.49 -3.49
CA GLN A 11 -14.96 1.85 -4.20
C GLN A 11 -16.29 2.20 -3.54
N GLU A 12 -17.37 1.64 -4.09
CA GLU A 12 -18.68 1.64 -3.46
C GLU A 12 -18.58 1.17 -2.00
N ALA A 13 -19.35 1.83 -1.13
CA ALA A 13 -19.32 1.66 0.33
C ALA A 13 -18.05 2.16 1.07
N GLY A 14 -17.26 3.06 0.46
CA GLY A 14 -16.18 3.79 1.16
C GLY A 14 -14.94 2.94 1.46
N ARG A 15 -14.81 1.77 0.82
CA ARG A 15 -13.66 0.87 1.03
C ARG A 15 -12.50 1.27 0.10
N PRO A 16 -11.26 1.45 0.59
CA PRO A 16 -10.13 1.79 -0.26
C PRO A 16 -9.85 0.72 -1.32
N LYS A 17 -9.71 1.11 -2.60
CA LYS A 17 -9.33 0.21 -3.72
C LYS A 17 -8.00 -0.50 -3.45
N ALA A 18 -7.09 0.20 -2.78
CA ALA A 18 -5.79 -0.31 -2.32
C ALA A 18 -5.89 -1.61 -1.49
N LEU A 19 -7.04 -1.84 -0.85
CA LEU A 19 -7.30 -3.00 0.01
C LEU A 19 -8.10 -4.12 -0.66
N ILE A 20 -8.47 -3.98 -1.94
CA ILE A 20 -9.03 -5.08 -2.72
C ILE A 20 -8.01 -6.22 -2.76
N ARG A 21 -8.47 -7.45 -2.53
CA ARG A 21 -7.60 -8.63 -2.53
C ARG A 21 -7.59 -9.25 -3.92
N LEU A 22 -6.39 -9.42 -4.48
CA LEU A 22 -6.15 -10.20 -5.69
C LEU A 22 -5.30 -11.42 -5.32
N CYS A 23 -5.85 -12.61 -5.53
CA CYS A 23 -5.25 -13.87 -5.06
C CYS A 23 -4.96 -13.85 -3.55
N GLY A 24 -5.87 -13.30 -2.74
CA GLY A 24 -5.75 -13.21 -1.29
C GLY A 24 -4.87 -12.06 -0.76
N ILE A 25 -4.10 -11.36 -1.61
CA ILE A 25 -3.18 -10.29 -1.21
C ILE A 25 -3.78 -8.91 -1.57
N PRO A 26 -3.77 -7.91 -0.65
CA PRO A 26 -4.19 -6.55 -0.97
C PRO A 26 -3.40 -5.95 -2.14
N LEU A 27 -4.05 -5.22 -3.04
CA LEU A 27 -3.41 -4.60 -4.20
C LEU A 27 -2.21 -3.72 -3.81
N ALA A 28 -2.34 -2.89 -2.78
CA ALA A 28 -1.24 -2.05 -2.32
C ALA A 28 -0.05 -2.88 -1.83
N ARG A 29 -0.30 -3.97 -1.09
CA ARG A 29 0.77 -4.89 -0.63
C ARG A 29 1.44 -5.61 -1.80
N ARG A 30 0.68 -5.95 -2.84
CA ARG A 30 1.22 -6.51 -4.09
C ARG A 30 2.15 -5.52 -4.79
N LEU A 31 1.81 -4.23 -4.81
CA LEU A 31 2.67 -3.18 -5.35
C LEU A 31 3.98 -3.07 -4.55
N LEU A 32 3.91 -3.14 -3.22
CA LEU A 32 5.11 -3.14 -2.37
C LEU A 32 6.03 -4.33 -2.66
N HIS A 33 5.51 -5.52 -2.93
CA HIS A 33 6.33 -6.66 -3.36
C HIS A 33 7.05 -6.37 -4.68
N THR A 34 6.39 -5.72 -5.64
CA THR A 34 7.03 -5.30 -6.90
C THR A 34 8.13 -4.28 -6.66
N LEU A 35 7.88 -3.25 -5.83
CA LEU A 35 8.88 -2.24 -5.49
C LEU A 35 10.08 -2.85 -4.76
N ARG A 36 9.83 -3.76 -3.81
CA ARG A 36 10.87 -4.54 -3.12
C ARG A 36 11.73 -5.33 -4.10
N ALA A 37 11.11 -6.01 -5.08
CA ALA A 37 11.83 -6.78 -6.08
C ALA A 37 12.73 -5.91 -6.97
N ALA A 38 12.38 -4.63 -7.14
CA ALA A 38 13.18 -3.60 -7.81
C ALA A 38 14.17 -2.87 -6.86
N ASP A 39 14.33 -3.36 -5.63
CA ASP A 39 15.16 -2.78 -4.55
C ASP A 39 14.80 -1.34 -4.14
N LEU A 40 13.54 -0.96 -4.31
CA LEU A 40 13.01 0.33 -3.87
C LEU A 40 12.45 0.18 -2.45
N ARG A 41 13.16 0.72 -1.45
CA ARG A 41 12.85 0.46 -0.03
C ARG A 41 12.25 1.62 0.74
N ASP A 42 12.23 2.83 0.18
CA ASP A 42 11.73 4.04 0.83
C ASP A 42 10.47 4.52 0.09
N VAL A 43 9.30 4.25 0.66
CA VAL A 43 8.02 4.42 0.00
C VAL A 43 7.13 5.35 0.81
N ILE A 44 6.44 6.25 0.12
CA ILE A 44 5.41 7.11 0.71
C ILE A 44 4.08 6.66 0.13
N VAL A 45 3.13 6.29 0.99
CA VAL A 45 1.77 5.93 0.58
C VAL A 45 0.84 7.12 0.83
N VAL A 46 0.30 7.68 -0.24
CA VAL A 46 -0.69 8.77 -0.17
C VAL A 46 -2.08 8.16 -0.21
N THR A 47 -2.85 8.37 0.85
CA THR A 47 -4.19 7.80 1.02
C THR A 47 -5.28 8.86 0.91
N GLY A 48 -6.51 8.40 0.73
CA GLY A 48 -7.72 9.21 0.81
C GLY A 48 -8.16 9.43 2.27
N PRO A 49 -9.41 9.88 2.47
CA PRO A 49 -9.98 10.15 3.79
C PRO A 49 -9.87 8.97 4.77
N ASP A 50 -10.09 7.74 4.30
CA ASP A 50 -9.91 6.52 5.12
C ASP A 50 -8.47 5.96 5.06
N GLY A 51 -7.48 6.82 5.29
CA GLY A 51 -6.07 6.44 5.32
C GLY A 51 -5.71 5.48 6.47
N ARG A 52 -6.54 5.42 7.51
CA ARG A 52 -6.32 4.54 8.67
C ARG A 52 -6.38 3.07 8.27
N ALA A 53 -7.41 2.65 7.53
CA ALA A 53 -7.55 1.26 7.11
C ALA A 53 -6.36 0.80 6.25
N VAL A 54 -5.85 1.68 5.38
CA VAL A 54 -4.66 1.40 4.57
C VAL A 54 -3.41 1.25 5.44
N ARG A 55 -3.22 2.14 6.42
CA ARG A 55 -2.08 2.07 7.34
C ARG A 55 -2.11 0.82 8.22
N GLU A 56 -3.27 0.44 8.73
CA GLU A 56 -3.44 -0.79 9.50
C GLU A 56 -3.14 -2.05 8.68
N ALA A 57 -3.50 -2.07 7.40
CA ALA A 57 -3.27 -3.22 6.53
C ALA A 57 -1.83 -3.35 6.03
N LEU A 58 -1.12 -2.22 5.85
CA LEU A 58 0.25 -2.21 5.32
C LEU A 58 1.32 -2.18 6.41
N GLY A 59 1.01 -1.65 7.61
CA GLY A 59 1.98 -1.45 8.68
C GLY A 59 3.04 -0.40 8.34
N ASP A 60 4.23 -0.55 8.92
CA ASP A 60 5.40 0.30 8.71
C ASP A 60 6.36 -0.23 7.61
N GLY A 61 6.05 -1.42 7.07
CA GLY A 61 6.82 -2.07 6.00
C GLY A 61 8.04 -2.84 6.48
N ALA A 62 8.27 -2.93 7.80
CA ALA A 62 9.42 -3.65 8.36
C ALA A 62 9.38 -5.16 7.99
N ASP A 63 8.19 -5.75 7.92
CA ASP A 63 7.98 -7.15 7.49
C ASP A 63 8.37 -7.41 6.03
N LEU A 64 8.42 -6.35 5.21
CA LEU A 64 8.88 -6.39 3.82
C LEU A 64 10.34 -5.93 3.67
N GLY A 65 11.00 -5.52 4.76
CA GLY A 65 12.32 -4.88 4.71
C GLY A 65 12.27 -3.55 3.94
N MET A 66 11.24 -2.76 4.20
CA MET A 66 10.97 -1.44 3.60
C MET A 66 10.68 -0.42 4.72
N ARG A 67 10.63 0.87 4.35
CA ARG A 67 10.15 1.98 5.16
C ARG A 67 8.96 2.61 4.44
N LEU A 68 7.80 2.64 5.10
CA LEU A 68 6.54 3.22 4.63
C LEU A 68 6.14 4.48 5.41
#